data_AF-T1JK08-F1
#
_entry.id   AF-T1JK08-F1
#
_cell.length_a   1.000
_cell.length_b   1.000
_cell.length_c   1.000
_cell.angle_alpha   90.00
_cell.angle_beta   90.00
_cell.angle_gamma   90.00
#
_symmetry.space_group_name_H-M   'P 1'
#
loop_
_entity.id
_entity.type
_entity.pdbx_description
1 polymer ?
#
loop_
_entity_poly.entity_id
_entity_poly.type
_entity_poly.pdbx_seq_one_letter_code
_entity_poly.pdbx_strand_id
1 'polypeptide(L)'
;MAMLYRHVSAAIKSPFISRIKFQGIFTQKYSNDVTKRLENGESCITLTDDGSMVVCWHPEKKFPYEHSKPIPIFASEFNESDSVLKVQHRLLHKYRFRPSGPEMAELQKLTFTTKHQWYQNNRWKKEKLIPPPDRESL
;
A
#
# COMPACT_ATOMS: atom_id res chain seq x y z
N MET A 1 18.66 52.23 -69.21
CA MET A 1 19.60 51.15 -69.56
C MET A 1 19.18 49.87 -68.86
N ALA A 2 19.04 48.79 -69.65
CA ALA A 2 19.04 47.35 -69.36
C ALA A 2 18.20 46.75 -68.21
N MET A 3 17.13 46.02 -68.60
CA MET A 3 16.68 44.80 -67.91
C MET A 3 17.73 43.69 -68.05
N LEU A 4 17.92 42.86 -67.02
CA LEU A 4 18.17 41.41 -67.18
C LEU A 4 17.61 40.60 -66.00
N TYR A 5 16.80 39.61 -66.36
CA TYR A 5 16.30 38.48 -65.57
C TYR A 5 17.45 37.56 -65.06
N ARG A 6 17.24 36.87 -63.93
CA ARG A 6 17.24 35.39 -63.86
C ARG A 6 16.95 34.84 -62.44
N HIS A 7 16.09 33.83 -62.42
CA HIS A 7 15.83 32.90 -61.32
C HIS A 7 17.10 32.20 -60.80
N VAL A 8 17.16 31.92 -59.49
CA VAL A 8 17.67 30.64 -58.94
C VAL A 8 16.90 30.27 -57.68
N SER A 9 16.36 29.05 -57.70
CA SER A 9 15.73 28.32 -56.61
C SER A 9 16.78 27.83 -55.60
N ALA A 10 16.51 27.95 -54.30
CA ALA A 10 17.17 27.13 -53.28
C ALA A 10 16.27 26.99 -52.05
N ALA A 11 15.53 25.88 -52.01
CA ALA A 11 14.84 25.40 -50.83
C ALA A 11 15.86 24.96 -49.77
N ILE A 12 15.95 25.70 -48.66
CA ILE A 12 16.71 25.27 -47.48
C ILE A 12 15.83 24.28 -46.71
N LYS A 13 16.21 23.01 -46.84
CA LYS A 13 15.70 21.87 -46.08
C LYS A 13 16.07 22.06 -44.60
N SER A 14 15.09 22.21 -43.71
CA SER A 14 15.23 21.80 -42.32
C SER A 14 14.75 20.35 -42.21
N PRO A 15 15.62 19.39 -41.82
CA PRO A 15 15.16 18.06 -41.51
C PRO A 15 14.82 17.99 -40.02
N PHE A 16 13.85 17.12 -39.72
CA PHE A 16 13.86 16.31 -38.52
C PHE A 16 13.36 16.97 -37.22
N ILE A 17 12.07 17.28 -37.19
CA ILE A 17 11.28 16.87 -36.03
C ILE A 17 10.45 15.69 -36.51
N SER A 18 10.84 14.50 -36.10
CA SER A 18 10.02 13.29 -36.20
C SER A 18 8.74 13.55 -35.41
N ARG A 19 7.75 14.09 -36.11
CA ARG A 19 6.35 14.05 -35.71
C ARG A 19 6.02 12.58 -35.60
N ILE A 20 6.10 12.02 -34.40
CA ILE A 20 5.52 10.73 -34.07
C ILE A 20 4.03 10.91 -34.32
N LYS A 21 3.63 10.64 -35.56
CA LYS A 21 2.25 10.42 -35.91
C LYS A 21 1.91 9.12 -35.21
N PHE A 22 1.33 9.22 -34.02
CA PHE A 22 0.46 8.17 -33.48
C PHE A 22 -0.77 8.12 -34.39
N GLN A 23 -0.57 7.67 -35.63
CA GLN A 23 -1.65 7.33 -36.53
C GLN A 23 -2.13 5.95 -36.11
N GLY A 24 -3.24 5.95 -35.38
CA GLY A 24 -4.30 4.98 -35.53
C GLY A 24 -3.90 3.52 -35.37
N ILE A 25 -3.93 3.05 -34.12
CA ILE A 25 -4.55 1.76 -33.82
C ILE A 25 -5.45 1.96 -32.59
N PHE A 26 -6.50 2.77 -32.75
CA PHE A 26 -7.67 2.63 -31.88
C PHE A 26 -8.80 2.13 -32.76
N THR A 27 -8.67 0.87 -33.17
CA THR A 27 -9.81 0.15 -33.72
C THR A 27 -10.87 0.15 -32.64
N GLN A 28 -12.04 0.69 -32.97
CA GLN A 28 -13.26 0.53 -32.19
C GLN A 28 -13.57 -0.98 -32.08
N LYS A 29 -12.98 -1.63 -31.10
CA LYS A 29 -13.31 -3.00 -30.67
C LYS A 29 -13.34 -3.03 -29.15
N TYR A 30 -14.12 -2.13 -28.54
CA TYR A 30 -14.14 -1.93 -27.09
C TYR A 30 -15.48 -2.26 -26.42
N SER A 31 -16.35 -3.03 -27.08
CA SER A 31 -17.64 -3.36 -26.48
C SER A 31 -17.60 -4.64 -25.63
N ASN A 32 -16.91 -5.70 -26.10
CA ASN A 32 -17.08 -7.02 -25.48
C ASN A 32 -16.18 -7.28 -24.28
N ASP A 33 -15.00 -6.67 -24.20
CA ASP A 33 -14.07 -6.92 -23.07
C ASP A 33 -14.34 -5.99 -21.89
N VAL A 34 -14.82 -4.77 -22.14
CA VAL A 34 -15.16 -3.82 -21.08
C VAL A 34 -16.43 -4.27 -20.34
N THR A 35 -17.46 -4.69 -21.07
CA THR A 35 -18.71 -5.21 -20.49
C THR A 35 -18.47 -6.46 -19.64
N LYS A 36 -17.67 -7.41 -20.12
CA LYS A 36 -17.25 -8.58 -19.33
C LYS A 36 -16.46 -8.22 -18.08
N ARG A 37 -15.55 -7.24 -18.17
CA ARG A 37 -14.78 -6.76 -17.01
C ARG A 37 -15.69 -6.11 -15.97
N LEU A 38 -16.70 -5.36 -16.41
CA LEU A 38 -17.72 -4.78 -15.53
C LEU A 38 -18.53 -5.87 -14.84
N GLU A 39 -19.00 -6.87 -15.58
CA GLU A 39 -19.73 -8.04 -15.03
C GLU A 39 -18.89 -8.83 -14.02
N ASN A 40 -17.59 -8.99 -14.29
CA ASN A 40 -16.65 -9.67 -13.41
C ASN A 40 -16.19 -8.82 -12.21
N GLY A 41 -16.62 -7.55 -12.11
CA GLY A 41 -16.16 -6.63 -11.06
C GLY A 41 -14.66 -6.30 -11.15
N GLU A 42 -14.10 -6.35 -12.35
CA GLU A 42 -12.72 -5.96 -12.63
C GLU A 42 -12.63 -4.45 -12.84
N SER A 43 -11.48 -3.86 -12.48
CA SER A 43 -11.22 -2.45 -12.72
C SER A 43 -11.12 -2.20 -14.22
N CYS A 44 -11.81 -1.19 -14.73
CA CYS A 44 -11.78 -0.83 -16.14
C CYS A 44 -11.61 0.66 -16.35
N ILE A 45 -11.02 1.01 -17.49
CA ILE A 45 -10.82 2.39 -17.94
C ILE A 45 -11.45 2.50 -19.31
N THR A 46 -12.26 3.52 -19.51
CA THR A 46 -12.99 3.79 -20.76
C THR A 46 -12.85 5.25 -21.14
N LEU A 47 -13.17 5.55 -22.40
CA LEU A 47 -13.34 6.92 -22.87
C LEU A 47 -14.83 7.22 -22.94
N THR A 48 -15.19 8.48 -22.79
CA THR A 48 -16.53 8.98 -23.12
C THR A 48 -16.74 8.90 -24.64
N ASP A 49 -17.99 8.86 -25.12
CA ASP A 49 -18.32 8.78 -26.55
C ASP A 49 -17.62 9.88 -27.38
N ASP A 50 -17.54 11.08 -26.80
CA ASP A 50 -16.85 12.24 -27.39
C ASP A 50 -15.30 12.16 -27.33
N GLY A 51 -14.74 11.17 -26.64
CA GLY A 51 -13.29 11.00 -26.44
C GLY A 51 -12.62 12.07 -25.58
N SER A 52 -13.39 13.00 -25.02
CA SER A 52 -12.90 14.18 -24.27
C SER A 52 -12.45 13.86 -22.84
N MET A 53 -12.99 12.80 -22.25
CA MET A 53 -12.74 12.41 -20.86
C MET A 53 -12.45 10.92 -20.74
N VAL A 54 -11.47 10.60 -19.89
CA VAL A 54 -11.15 9.24 -19.46
C VAL A 54 -11.95 8.95 -18.18
N VAL A 55 -12.72 7.86 -18.19
CA VAL A 55 -13.54 7.40 -17.07
C VAL A 55 -12.92 6.12 -16.50
N CYS A 56 -12.81 6.05 -15.18
CA CYS A 56 -12.23 4.91 -14.48
C CYS A 56 -13.25 4.31 -13.51
N TRP A 57 -13.47 3.01 -13.63
CA TRP A 57 -14.27 2.22 -12.69
C TRP A 57 -13.36 1.31 -11.87
N HIS A 58 -13.36 1.48 -10.55
CA HIS A 58 -12.53 0.71 -9.62
C HIS A 58 -13.36 0.16 -8.43
N PRO A 59 -14.11 -0.94 -8.63
CA PRO A 59 -14.84 -1.52 -7.52
C PRO A 59 -13.87 -2.11 -6.49
N GLU A 60 -14.24 -2.07 -5.21
CA GLU A 60 -13.48 -2.72 -4.15
C GLU A 60 -13.60 -4.25 -4.28
N LYS A 61 -12.46 -4.93 -4.39
CA LYS A 61 -12.42 -6.38 -4.50
C LYS A 61 -12.57 -7.01 -3.11
N LYS A 62 -13.64 -7.80 -2.92
CA LYS A 62 -13.83 -8.59 -1.71
C LYS A 62 -12.82 -9.74 -1.66
N PHE A 63 -12.33 -10.07 -0.47
CA PHE A 63 -11.46 -11.21 -0.26
C PHE A 63 -12.26 -12.53 -0.40
N PRO A 64 -11.85 -13.47 -1.27
CA PRO A 64 -12.57 -14.73 -1.46
C PRO A 64 -12.43 -15.64 -0.24
N TYR A 65 -13.53 -16.29 0.15
CA TYR A 65 -13.58 -17.14 1.35
C TYR A 65 -12.61 -18.33 1.27
N GLU A 66 -12.42 -18.91 0.08
CA GLU A 66 -11.54 -20.07 -0.15
C GLU A 66 -10.06 -19.78 0.19
N HIS A 67 -9.65 -18.51 0.17
CA HIS A 67 -8.29 -18.10 0.52
C HIS A 67 -8.15 -17.71 2.01
N SER A 68 -9.23 -17.82 2.79
CA SER A 68 -9.20 -17.59 4.23
C SER A 68 -8.80 -18.85 4.99
N LYS A 69 -8.22 -18.69 6.18
CA LYS A 69 -7.96 -19.79 7.11
C LYS A 69 -8.99 -19.74 8.24
N PRO A 70 -9.48 -20.90 8.73
CA PRO A 70 -10.31 -20.91 9.91
C PRO A 70 -9.54 -20.36 11.10
N ILE A 71 -10.23 -19.62 11.97
CA ILE A 71 -9.64 -19.13 13.22
C ILE A 71 -9.35 -20.36 14.09
N PRO A 72 -8.10 -20.57 14.53
CA PRO A 72 -7.79 -21.69 15.39
C PRO A 72 -8.54 -21.55 16.72
N ILE A 73 -9.34 -22.56 17.06
CA ILE A 73 -9.97 -22.65 18.37
C ILE A 73 -8.89 -23.16 19.32
N PHE A 74 -8.22 -22.25 20.01
CA PHE A 74 -7.41 -22.64 21.16
C PHE A 74 -8.40 -23.10 22.23
N ALA A 75 -8.54 -24.41 22.40
CA ALA A 75 -9.07 -24.96 23.64
C ALA A 75 -8.25 -24.29 24.73
N SER A 76 -8.92 -23.44 25.50
CA SER A 76 -8.27 -22.76 26.60
C SER A 76 -7.56 -23.84 27.40
N GLU A 77 -6.28 -23.64 27.73
CA GLU A 77 -5.56 -24.51 28.70
C GLU A 77 -6.32 -24.60 30.06
N PHE A 78 -7.41 -23.83 30.20
CA PHE A 78 -8.42 -23.87 31.25
C PHE A 78 -9.40 -25.05 31.18
N ASN A 79 -9.43 -25.86 30.11
CA ASN A 79 -10.32 -27.03 30.01
C ASN A 79 -9.78 -28.27 30.73
N GLU A 80 -8.53 -28.25 31.21
CA GLU A 80 -8.02 -29.26 32.15
C GLU A 80 -8.46 -28.88 33.58
N SER A 81 -9.76 -28.92 33.83
CA SER A 81 -10.33 -28.72 35.17
C SER A 81 -10.50 -30.05 35.87
N ASP A 82 -9.78 -30.24 36.98
CA ASP A 82 -10.18 -31.18 38.04
C ASP A 82 -9.71 -30.73 39.45
N SER A 83 -9.51 -29.43 39.70
CA SER A 83 -8.97 -28.98 41.02
C SER A 83 -9.42 -27.60 41.51
N VAL A 84 -9.72 -27.54 42.81
CA VAL A 84 -10.37 -26.45 43.58
C VAL A 84 -9.50 -25.20 43.80
N LEU A 85 -8.22 -25.20 43.41
CA LEU A 85 -7.30 -24.10 43.67
C LEU A 85 -7.00 -23.30 42.39
N LYS A 86 -7.77 -22.21 42.19
CA LYS A 86 -7.58 -21.11 41.20
C LYS A 86 -6.27 -21.16 40.40
N VAL A 87 -6.31 -21.73 39.18
CA VAL A 87 -5.17 -21.83 38.25
C VAL A 87 -4.50 -20.47 37.96
N GLN A 88 -5.26 -19.37 38.01
CA GLN A 88 -4.75 -17.99 37.89
C GLN A 88 -3.60 -17.70 38.87
N HIS A 89 -3.66 -18.25 40.09
CA HIS A 89 -2.60 -18.09 41.08
C HIS A 89 -1.31 -18.83 40.72
N ARG A 90 -1.36 -19.89 39.90
CA ARG A 90 -0.18 -20.69 39.55
C ARG A 90 0.79 -19.90 38.67
N LEU A 91 0.26 -19.16 37.68
CA LEU A 91 1.06 -18.25 36.85
C LEU A 91 1.61 -17.11 37.71
N LEU A 92 0.76 -16.43 38.49
CA LEU A 92 1.18 -15.39 39.43
C LEU A 92 2.29 -15.86 40.39
N HIS A 93 2.24 -17.11 40.86
CA HIS A 93 3.27 -17.69 41.71
C HIS A 93 4.60 -17.91 40.97
N LYS A 94 4.55 -18.31 39.69
CA LYS A 94 5.74 -18.48 38.84
C LYS A 94 6.47 -17.15 38.60
N TYR A 95 5.74 -16.05 38.48
CA TYR A 95 6.31 -14.71 38.25
C TYR A 95 6.60 -13.92 39.53
N ARG A 96 6.29 -14.46 40.72
CA ARG A 96 6.41 -13.77 42.02
C ARG A 96 7.81 -13.25 42.34
N PHE A 97 8.86 -13.99 41.94
CA PHE A 97 10.25 -13.65 42.24
C PHE A 97 10.96 -12.90 41.12
N ARG A 98 10.26 -12.55 40.04
CA ARG A 98 10.87 -11.78 38.96
C ARG A 98 10.99 -10.30 39.34
N PRO A 99 12.04 -9.61 38.87
CA PRO A 99 12.12 -8.16 39.00
C PRO A 99 10.88 -7.53 38.35
N SER A 100 10.56 -6.29 38.74
CA SER A 100 9.42 -5.54 38.20
C SER A 100 9.65 -5.22 36.72
N GLY A 101 9.35 -6.18 35.84
CA GLY A 101 9.46 -6.07 34.39
C GLY A 101 10.07 -7.30 33.71
N PRO A 102 9.88 -7.44 32.39
CA PRO A 102 10.54 -8.48 31.60
C PRO A 102 12.05 -8.25 31.52
N GLU A 103 12.79 -9.34 31.35
CA GLU A 103 14.24 -9.23 31.16
C GLU A 103 14.57 -8.63 29.79
N MET A 104 15.66 -7.87 29.73
CA MET A 104 16.25 -7.33 28.50
C MET A 104 16.37 -8.36 27.36
N ALA A 105 16.80 -9.59 27.70
CA ALA A 105 16.94 -10.68 26.74
C ALA A 105 15.58 -11.24 26.28
N GLU A 106 14.56 -11.24 27.15
CA GLU A 106 13.20 -11.63 26.79
C GLU A 106 12.59 -10.63 25.81
N LEU A 107 12.77 -9.33 26.07
CA LEU A 107 12.30 -8.25 25.21
C LEU A 107 12.88 -8.36 23.79
N GLN A 108 14.18 -8.62 23.67
CA GLN A 108 14.85 -8.83 22.39
C GLN A 108 14.26 -10.01 21.61
N LYS A 109 14.03 -11.13 22.30
CA LYS A 109 13.49 -12.35 21.67
C LYS A 109 12.04 -12.18 21.23
N LEU A 110 11.22 -11.49 22.03
CA LEU A 110 9.79 -11.28 21.73
C LEU A 110 9.57 -10.30 20.58
N THR A 111 10.36 -9.23 20.52
CA THR A 111 10.18 -8.14 19.55
C THR A 111 11.13 -8.23 18.36
N PHE A 112 12.05 -9.21 18.35
CA PHE A 112 13.12 -9.37 17.36
C PHE A 112 13.97 -8.09 17.20
N THR A 113 14.26 -7.43 18.32
CA THR A 113 15.03 -6.18 18.37
C THR A 113 16.42 -6.36 18.97
N THR A 114 17.26 -5.34 18.83
CA THR A 114 18.60 -5.33 19.45
C THR A 114 18.55 -4.81 20.88
N LYS A 115 19.54 -5.18 21.70
CA LYS A 115 19.66 -4.75 23.11
C LYS A 115 19.70 -3.23 23.32
N HIS A 116 20.17 -2.48 22.33
CA HIS A 116 20.46 -1.05 22.48
C HIS A 116 19.22 -0.16 22.57
N GLN A 117 18.07 -0.65 22.08
CA GLN A 117 16.80 0.09 22.12
C GLN A 117 16.18 0.15 23.51
N TRP A 118 16.53 -0.80 24.37
CA TRP A 118 15.89 -1.02 25.66
C TRP A 118 16.67 -0.42 26.83
N TYR A 119 17.87 0.11 26.59
CA TYR A 119 18.54 0.94 27.59
C TYR A 119 17.82 2.28 27.72
N GLN A 120 17.74 2.79 28.94
CA GLN A 120 17.11 4.09 29.20
C GLN A 120 17.83 5.19 28.42
N ASN A 121 17.07 6.06 27.77
CA ASN A 121 17.65 7.21 27.12
C ASN A 121 18.10 8.26 28.15
N ASN A 122 19.13 9.03 27.81
CA ASN A 122 19.61 10.06 28.70
C ASN A 122 18.53 11.12 28.93
N ARG A 123 18.47 11.69 30.15
CA ARG A 123 17.44 12.67 30.56
C ARG A 123 17.26 13.84 29.59
N TRP A 124 18.32 14.24 28.89
CA TRP A 124 18.34 15.37 27.96
C TRP A 124 17.83 15.04 26.55
N LYS A 125 17.70 13.75 26.19
CA LYS A 125 17.14 13.28 24.92
C LYS A 125 15.66 12.89 25.05
N LYS A 126 14.90 13.63 25.87
CA LYS A 126 13.46 13.41 25.98
C LYS A 126 12.75 14.17 24.86
N GLU A 127 11.85 13.48 24.19
CA GLU A 127 10.98 14.09 23.18
C GLU A 127 10.06 15.13 23.82
N LYS A 128 9.55 16.04 22.98
CA LYS A 128 8.54 17.02 23.39
C LYS A 128 7.28 16.24 23.81
N LEU A 129 6.74 16.56 24.99
CA LEU A 129 5.59 15.84 25.56
C LEU A 129 4.32 15.95 24.70
N ILE A 130 4.18 17.05 23.96
CA ILE A 130 3.02 17.31 23.10
C ILE A 130 3.58 17.80 21.76
N PRO A 131 3.89 16.91 20.81
CA PRO A 131 4.17 17.32 19.44
C PRO A 131 2.90 17.93 18.83
N PRO A 132 3.03 18.91 17.92
CA PRO A 132 1.86 19.46 17.23
C PRO A 132 1.17 18.35 16.42
N PRO A 133 -0.16 18.28 16.42
CA PRO A 133 -0.87 17.34 15.57
C PRO A 133 -0.68 17.71 14.10
N ASP A 134 -0.26 16.76 13.26
CA ASP A 134 0.01 17.00 11.84
C ASP A 134 -1.28 17.30 11.02
N ARG A 135 -2.45 16.85 11.50
CA ARG A 135 -3.75 17.13 10.87
C ARG A 135 -4.55 18.08 11.77
N GLU A 136 -4.65 19.34 11.33
CA GLU A 136 -5.24 20.46 12.11
C GLU A 136 -6.78 20.45 12.20
N SER A 137 -7.51 19.51 11.58
CA SER A 137 -8.97 19.62 11.39
C SER A 137 -9.81 18.35 11.63
N LEU A 138 -9.63 17.70 12.79
CA LEU A 138 -10.60 16.74 13.34
C LEU A 138 -11.03 17.14 14.76
#